data_AF-A0A1R3JIW4-F1
#
_entry.id   AF-A0A1R3JIW4-F1
#
_cell.length_a   1.000
_cell.length_b   1.000
_cell.length_c   1.000
_cell.angle_alpha   90.00
_cell.angle_beta   90.00
_cell.angle_gamma   90.00
#
_symmetry.space_group_name_H-M   'P 1'
#
loop_
_entity.id
_entity.type
_entity.pdbx_description
1 polymer ?
#
loop_
_entity_poly.entity_id
_entity_poly.type
_entity_poly.pdbx_seq_one_letter_code
_entity_poly.pdbx_strand_id
1 'polypeptide(L)'
;MARNGVASDKKLIVSLGEMLVDFISAVSGVSLAEAPSFVNSAGGAPANVAVAVSKLGGKSAFIGKLGDDEFGHMLAEILKKNGVGVEGILFDQGARTGLAFVSLRADGEREFMYYRNPSADMLLEADDLNLHLITSVCI
;
A
#
# COMPACT_ATOMS: atom_id res chain seq x y z
N MET A 1 -21.10 -13.56 36.02
CA MET A 1 -20.04 -14.33 35.34
C MET A 1 -19.44 -13.46 34.25
N ALA A 2 -18.37 -12.73 34.58
CA ALA A 2 -17.65 -11.90 33.62
C ALA A 2 -16.73 -12.81 32.78
N ARG A 3 -16.86 -12.74 31.45
CA ARG A 3 -15.89 -13.36 30.54
C ARG A 3 -14.62 -12.51 30.59
N ASN A 4 -13.63 -12.97 31.34
CA ASN A 4 -12.28 -12.43 31.25
C ASN A 4 -11.75 -12.70 29.83
N GLY A 5 -11.77 -11.67 29.00
CA GLY A 5 -11.12 -11.69 27.70
C GLY A 5 -9.62 -11.81 27.91
N VAL A 6 -9.05 -12.97 27.60
CA VAL A 6 -7.61 -13.10 27.43
C VAL A 6 -7.22 -12.14 26.31
N ALA A 7 -6.41 -11.12 26.64
CA ALA A 7 -5.80 -10.28 25.63
C ALA A 7 -4.99 -11.21 24.72
N SER A 8 -5.50 -11.42 23.50
CA SER A 8 -4.82 -12.22 22.49
C SER A 8 -3.51 -11.51 22.15
N ASP A 9 -2.39 -12.14 22.50
CA ASP A 9 -1.05 -11.67 22.16
C ASP A 9 -0.80 -11.97 20.67
N LYS A 10 -1.51 -11.20 19.82
CA LYS A 10 -1.47 -11.40 18.38
C LYS A 10 -0.07 -11.08 17.88
N LYS A 11 0.56 -12.04 17.19
CA LYS A 11 1.83 -11.85 16.50
C LYS A 11 1.69 -10.72 15.47
N LEU A 12 2.72 -9.88 15.39
CA LEU A 12 2.81 -8.81 14.41
C LEU A 12 3.26 -9.37 13.05
N ILE A 13 2.60 -8.98 11.97
CA ILE A 13 3.05 -9.24 10.60
C ILE A 13 3.52 -7.91 9.98
N VAL A 14 4.78 -7.84 9.56
CA VAL A 14 5.31 -6.67 8.85
C VAL A 14 5.37 -6.99 7.37
N SER A 15 4.72 -6.17 6.54
CA SER A 15 4.88 -6.21 5.08
C SER A 15 5.77 -5.07 4.62
N LEU A 16 6.66 -5.34 3.68
CA LEU A 16 7.62 -4.37 3.15
C LEU A 16 7.53 -4.34 1.64
N GLY A 17 7.52 -3.13 1.06
CA GLY A 17 7.62 -2.93 -0.38
C GLY A 17 6.81 -1.74 -0.85
N GLU A 18 6.16 -1.88 -2.01
CA GLU A 18 5.50 -0.76 -2.68
C GLU A 18 4.07 -0.50 -2.19
N MET A 19 3.72 0.78 -2.20
CA MET A 19 2.35 1.25 -2.14
C MET A 19 2.21 2.41 -3.12
N LEU A 20 1.14 2.39 -3.91
CA LEU A 20 0.96 3.27 -5.07
C LEU A 20 -0.53 3.53 -5.30
N VAL A 21 -0.85 4.49 -6.17
CA VAL A 21 -2.23 4.75 -6.57
C VAL A 21 -2.55 3.99 -7.86
N ASP A 22 -3.55 3.12 -7.79
CA ASP A 22 -4.15 2.51 -8.96
C ASP A 22 -5.24 3.46 -9.50
N PHE A 23 -5.01 4.02 -10.68
CA PHE A 23 -6.01 4.69 -11.49
C PHE A 23 -6.72 3.66 -12.37
N ILE A 24 -7.88 3.20 -11.91
CA ILE A 24 -8.64 2.16 -12.59
C ILE A 24 -9.65 2.83 -13.52
N SER A 25 -9.69 2.42 -14.79
CA SER A 25 -10.65 2.93 -15.77
C SER A 25 -12.08 2.77 -15.22
N ALA A 26 -12.86 3.85 -15.30
CA ALA A 26 -14.26 3.83 -14.86
C ALA A 26 -15.17 2.99 -15.77
N VAL A 27 -14.68 2.64 -16.98
CA VAL A 27 -15.38 1.81 -17.96
C VAL A 27 -14.51 0.63 -18.38
N SER A 28 -15.14 -0.53 -18.54
CA SER A 28 -14.50 -1.73 -19.06
C SER A 28 -14.66 -1.86 -20.56
N GLY A 29 -13.85 -2.70 -21.20
CA GLY A 29 -13.89 -2.96 -22.64
C GLY A 29 -13.05 -2.00 -23.48
N VAL A 30 -12.26 -1.14 -22.87
CA VAL A 30 -11.46 -0.10 -23.53
C VAL A 30 -9.98 -0.25 -23.22
N SER A 31 -9.11 0.27 -24.09
CA SER A 31 -7.68 0.42 -23.76
C SER A 31 -7.44 1.59 -22.79
N LEU A 32 -6.23 1.68 -22.25
CA LEU A 32 -5.83 2.83 -21.43
C LEU A 32 -5.97 4.18 -22.17
N ALA A 33 -5.69 4.21 -23.47
CA ALA A 33 -5.74 5.43 -24.28
C ALA A 33 -7.18 5.90 -24.57
N GLU A 34 -8.14 4.97 -24.53
CA GLU A 34 -9.57 5.23 -24.82
C GLU A 34 -10.38 5.46 -23.54
N ALA A 35 -9.80 5.18 -22.36
CA ALA A 35 -10.47 5.36 -21.08
C ALA A 35 -10.84 6.84 -20.86
N PRO A 36 -12.14 7.18 -20.69
CA PRO A 36 -12.58 8.56 -20.56
C PRO A 36 -12.31 9.16 -19.18
N SER A 37 -12.16 8.31 -18.16
CA SER A 37 -11.89 8.71 -16.79
C SER A 37 -11.36 7.54 -15.97
N PHE A 38 -10.70 7.88 -14.85
CA PHE A 38 -10.15 6.92 -13.91
C PHE A 38 -10.63 7.23 -12.49
N VAL A 39 -10.81 6.17 -11.71
CA VAL A 39 -11.07 6.24 -10.27
C VAL A 39 -9.79 5.87 -9.55
N ASN A 40 -9.41 6.67 -8.55
CA ASN A 40 -8.26 6.37 -7.72
C ASN A 40 -8.59 5.27 -6.71
N SER A 41 -7.66 4.35 -6.53
CA SER A 41 -7.69 3.31 -5.50
C SER A 41 -6.30 3.15 -4.90
N ALA A 42 -6.23 2.79 -3.62
CA ALA A 42 -4.97 2.37 -3.03
C ALA A 42 -4.57 1.00 -3.61
N GLY A 43 -3.33 0.91 -4.08
CA GLY A 43 -2.71 -0.31 -4.62
C GLY A 43 -1.44 -0.68 -3.86
N GLY A 44 -0.70 -1.67 -4.40
CA GLY A 44 0.52 -2.22 -3.81
C GLY A 44 0.29 -3.56 -3.13
N ALA A 45 0.99 -4.60 -3.59
CA ALA A 45 0.75 -5.96 -3.10
C ALA A 45 1.08 -6.12 -1.60
N PRO A 46 2.22 -5.61 -1.09
CA PRO A 46 2.56 -5.74 0.33
C PRO A 46 1.62 -4.90 1.23
N ALA A 47 1.19 -3.71 0.76
CA ALA A 47 0.22 -2.89 1.48
C ALA A 47 -1.14 -3.60 1.62
N ASN A 48 -1.61 -4.26 0.55
CA ASN A 48 -2.83 -5.05 0.55
C ASN A 48 -2.77 -6.23 1.54
N VAL A 49 -1.61 -6.89 1.68
CA VAL A 49 -1.40 -7.95 2.67
C VAL A 49 -1.53 -7.39 4.10
N ALA A 50 -0.88 -6.27 4.41
CA ALA A 50 -0.97 -5.66 5.74
C ALA A 50 -2.42 -5.28 6.10
N VAL A 51 -3.16 -4.69 5.15
CA VAL A 51 -4.59 -4.37 5.33
C VAL A 51 -5.43 -5.62 5.53
N ALA A 52 -5.18 -6.68 4.76
CA ALA A 52 -5.91 -7.94 4.89
C ALA A 52 -5.70 -8.57 6.28
N VAL A 53 -4.46 -8.58 6.77
CA VAL A 53 -4.14 -9.06 8.13
C VAL A 53 -4.91 -8.27 9.18
N SER A 54 -4.90 -6.93 9.13
CA SER A 54 -5.64 -6.11 10.10
C SER A 54 -7.14 -6.32 10.02
N LYS A 55 -7.72 -6.42 8.82
CA LYS A 55 -9.16 -6.68 8.62
C LYS A 55 -9.61 -8.04 9.14
N LEU A 56 -8.74 -9.06 9.06
CA LEU A 56 -8.97 -10.39 9.65
C LEU A 56 -8.74 -10.41 11.18
N GLY A 57 -8.44 -9.25 11.77
CA GLY A 57 -8.24 -9.08 13.19
C GLY A 57 -6.82 -9.37 13.65
N GLY A 58 -5.83 -9.54 12.76
CA GLY A 58 -4.41 -9.62 13.13
C GLY A 58 -3.82 -8.27 13.54
N LYS A 59 -2.54 -8.27 13.93
CA LYS A 59 -1.73 -7.04 14.03
C LYS A 59 -0.81 -6.99 12.82
N SER A 60 -0.80 -5.88 12.09
CA SER A 60 0.15 -5.67 11.00
C SER A 60 0.76 -4.28 11.02
N ALA A 61 1.91 -4.16 10.38
CA ALA A 61 2.56 -2.89 10.07
C ALA A 61 3.13 -2.92 8.65
N PHE A 62 3.36 -1.74 8.09
CA PHE A 62 3.88 -1.58 6.74
C PHE A 62 5.18 -0.77 6.76
N ILE A 63 6.19 -1.25 6.03
CA ILE A 63 7.42 -0.53 5.74
C ILE A 63 7.45 -0.19 4.25
N GLY A 64 7.63 1.08 3.93
CA GLY A 64 7.70 1.55 2.55
C GLY A 64 8.00 3.04 2.49
N LYS A 65 8.33 3.51 1.28
CA LYS A 65 8.62 4.93 1.02
C LYS A 65 7.59 5.47 0.04
N LEU A 66 6.95 6.59 0.39
CA LEU A 66 5.94 7.30 -0.41
C LEU A 66 6.47 8.67 -0.79
N GLY A 67 5.91 9.31 -1.82
CA GLY A 67 6.24 10.71 -2.08
C GLY A 67 5.65 11.61 -0.99
N ASP A 68 6.35 12.69 -0.63
CA ASP A 68 5.81 13.78 0.19
C ASP A 68 4.82 14.62 -0.65
N ASP A 69 3.72 13.99 -1.05
CA ASP A 69 2.69 14.52 -1.92
C ASP A 69 1.28 14.07 -1.49
N GLU A 70 0.23 14.67 -2.06
CA GLU A 70 -1.15 14.39 -1.66
C GLU A 70 -1.52 12.91 -1.79
N PHE A 71 -0.95 12.19 -2.76
CA PHE A 71 -1.19 10.76 -2.92
C PHE A 71 -0.48 9.95 -1.86
N GLY A 72 0.77 10.26 -1.53
CA GLY A 72 1.50 9.59 -0.46
C GLY A 72 0.80 9.75 0.89
N HIS A 73 0.41 10.97 1.23
CA HIS A 73 -0.33 11.25 2.48
C HIS A 73 -1.70 10.54 2.52
N MET A 74 -2.40 10.50 1.38
CA MET A 74 -3.65 9.73 1.26
C MET A 74 -3.44 8.24 1.53
N LEU A 75 -2.41 7.63 0.92
CA LEU A 75 -2.11 6.21 1.05
C LEU A 75 -1.76 5.84 2.51
N ALA A 76 -0.93 6.63 3.18
CA ALA A 76 -0.59 6.44 4.59
C ALA A 76 -1.83 6.53 5.50
N GLU A 77 -2.72 7.49 5.26
CA GLU A 77 -3.98 7.61 6.01
C GLU A 77 -4.94 6.44 5.73
N ILE A 78 -4.95 5.87 4.52
CA ILE A 78 -5.71 4.65 4.22
C ILE A 78 -5.20 3.47 5.06
N LEU A 79 -3.89 3.26 5.15
CA LEU A 79 -3.31 2.20 6.00
C LEU A 79 -3.72 2.38 7.46
N LYS A 80 -3.55 3.58 7.99
CA LYS A 80 -3.92 3.93 9.36
C LYS A 80 -5.40 3.69 9.66
N LYS A 81 -6.30 4.12 8.76
CA LYS A 81 -7.75 3.87 8.87
C LYS A 81 -8.12 2.39 8.85
N ASN A 82 -7.31 1.55 8.20
CA ASN A 82 -7.48 0.10 8.19
C ASN A 82 -6.77 -0.60 9.37
N GLY A 83 -6.23 0.15 10.34
CA GLY A 83 -5.60 -0.41 11.53
C GLY A 83 -4.23 -1.05 11.25
N VAL A 84 -3.53 -0.60 10.22
CA VAL A 84 -2.15 -1.00 9.92
C VAL A 84 -1.20 -0.02 10.61
N GLY A 85 -0.14 -0.53 11.25
CA GLY A 85 0.96 0.29 11.78
C GLY A 85 1.72 0.99 10.65
N VAL A 86 1.97 2.29 10.81
CA VAL A 86 2.55 3.17 9.77
C VAL A 86 3.89 3.78 10.19
N GLU A 87 4.47 3.33 11.30
CA GLU A 87 5.77 3.75 11.83
C GLU A 87 6.97 3.33 10.96
N GLY A 88 6.73 2.50 9.95
CA GLY A 88 7.69 2.13 8.91
C GLY A 88 7.56 2.93 7.61
N ILE A 89 6.64 3.90 7.54
CA ILE A 89 6.46 4.73 6.35
C ILE A 89 7.39 5.94 6.39
N LEU A 90 8.11 6.14 5.28
CA LEU A 90 8.89 7.34 5.02
C LEU A 90 8.28 8.13 3.87
N PHE A 91 8.54 9.44 3.89
CA PHE A 91 8.15 10.36 2.82
C PHE A 91 9.39 10.92 2.12
N ASP A 92 9.42 10.82 0.80
CA ASP A 92 10.50 11.30 -0.06
C ASP A 92 10.14 12.65 -0.67
N GLN A 93 11.01 13.65 -0.52
CA GLN A 93 10.80 14.99 -1.08
C GLN A 93 11.31 15.14 -2.53
N GLY A 94 12.11 14.20 -3.02
CA GLY A 94 12.74 14.21 -4.33
C GLY A 94 12.01 13.36 -5.39
N ALA A 95 11.26 12.33 -4.96
CA ALA A 95 10.50 11.43 -5.83
C ALA A 95 9.01 11.43 -5.49
N ARG A 96 8.20 11.22 -6.53
CA ARG A 96 6.73 11.16 -6.40
C ARG A 96 6.26 9.79 -5.97
N THR A 97 5.07 9.74 -5.38
CA THR A 97 4.33 8.50 -5.16
C THR A 97 4.10 7.78 -6.49
N GLY A 98 4.34 6.46 -6.52
CA GLY A 98 4.14 5.65 -7.72
C GLY A 98 2.67 5.62 -8.15
N LEU A 99 2.44 5.54 -9.46
CA LEU A 99 1.09 5.42 -10.03
C LEU A 99 1.02 4.21 -10.96
N ALA A 100 -0.14 3.58 -11.04
CA ALA A 100 -0.46 2.57 -12.04
C ALA A 100 -1.81 2.92 -12.69
N PHE A 101 -1.84 3.01 -14.02
CA PHE A 101 -3.08 3.10 -14.76
C PHE A 101 -3.51 1.69 -15.17
N VAL A 102 -4.77 1.37 -14.95
CA VAL A 102 -5.33 0.03 -15.14
C VAL A 102 -6.58 0.11 -16.01
N SER A 103 -6.64 -0.68 -17.08
CA SER A 103 -7.88 -0.91 -17.83
C SER A 103 -8.15 -2.40 -18.02
N LEU A 104 -9.43 -2.75 -18.18
CA LEU A 104 -9.86 -4.08 -18.59
C LEU A 104 -10.32 -3.99 -20.05
N ARG A 105 -9.59 -4.65 -20.95
CA ARG A 105 -9.89 -4.65 -22.39
C ARG A 105 -11.08 -5.56 -22.71
N ALA A 106 -11.63 -5.40 -23.92
CA ALA A 106 -12.81 -6.16 -24.36
C ALA A 106 -12.58 -7.69 -24.44
N ASP A 107 -11.32 -8.11 -24.60
CA ASP A 107 -10.89 -9.51 -24.58
C ASP A 107 -10.77 -10.08 -23.15
N GLY A 108 -10.98 -9.26 -22.11
CA GLY A 108 -10.86 -9.64 -20.71
C GLY A 108 -9.46 -9.48 -20.14
N GLU A 109 -8.48 -9.09 -20.95
CA GLU A 109 -7.11 -8.86 -20.48
C GLU A 109 -6.97 -7.53 -19.75
N ARG A 110 -6.16 -7.53 -18.70
CA ARG A 110 -5.84 -6.31 -17.95
C ARG A 110 -4.61 -5.64 -18.56
N GLU A 111 -4.73 -4.35 -18.81
CA GLU A 111 -3.63 -3.50 -19.26
C GLU A 111 -3.14 -2.65 -18.09
N PHE A 112 -1.81 -2.59 -17.90
CA PHE A 112 -1.16 -1.83 -16.83
C PHE A 112 -0.11 -0.88 -17.42
N MET A 113 -0.13 0.37 -16.97
CA MET A 113 0.91 1.35 -17.28
C MET A 113 1.40 2.01 -15.98
N TYR A 114 2.66 1.78 -15.64
CA TYR A 114 3.26 2.25 -14.39
C TYR A 114 4.05 3.55 -14.60
N TYR A 115 3.84 4.52 -13.71
CA TYR A 115 4.66 5.72 -13.57
C TYR A 115 5.51 5.57 -12.31
N ARG A 116 6.69 4.97 -12.47
CA ARG A 116 7.64 4.64 -11.42
C ARG A 116 9.09 4.80 -11.91
N ASN A 117 9.54 6.00 -12.30
CA ASN A 117 10.88 6.18 -12.88
C ASN A 117 11.66 7.44 -12.43
N PRO A 118 12.29 7.41 -11.23
CA PRO A 118 11.94 6.54 -10.11
C PRO A 118 10.75 7.14 -9.33
N SER A 119 9.90 6.28 -8.77
CA SER A 119 8.97 6.67 -7.70
C SER A 119 9.63 6.46 -6.33
N ALA A 120 9.07 7.08 -5.30
CA ALA A 120 9.62 7.06 -3.95
C ALA A 120 9.85 5.65 -3.39
N ASP A 121 8.96 4.70 -3.67
CA ASP A 121 9.09 3.30 -3.24
C ASP A 121 10.32 2.59 -3.81
N MET A 122 10.80 3.01 -4.98
CA MET A 122 12.02 2.46 -5.60
C MET A 122 13.30 3.04 -5.00
N LEU A 123 13.19 4.10 -4.21
CA LEU A 123 14.29 4.76 -3.52
C LEU A 123 14.39 4.32 -2.05
N LEU A 124 13.65 3.30 -1.62
CA LEU A 124 13.81 2.72 -0.29
C LEU A 124 15.14 1.96 -0.21
N GLU A 125 16.01 2.37 0.71
CA GLU A 125 17.33 1.81 0.93
C GLU A 125 17.40 1.04 2.26
N ALA A 126 18.49 0.31 2.49
CA ALA A 126 18.66 -0.47 3.73
C ALA A 126 18.68 0.41 4.99
N ASP A 127 19.24 1.62 4.88
CA ASP A 127 19.35 2.57 5.99
C ASP A 127 18.01 3.21 6.38
N ASP A 128 17.02 3.13 5.49
CA ASP A 128 15.64 3.57 5.74
C ASP A 128 14.85 2.58 6.60
N LEU A 129 15.33 1.35 6.75
CA LEU A 129 14.57 0.29 7.41
C LEU A 129 14.47 0.54 8.91
N ASN A 130 13.23 0.61 9.40
CA ASN A 130 12.96 0.65 10.83
C ASN A 130 13.30 -0.71 11.48
N LEU A 131 14.57 -0.86 11.89
CA LEU A 131 15.08 -2.10 12.48
C LEU A 131 14.37 -2.46 13.80
N HIS A 132 13.89 -1.47 14.56
CA HIS A 132 13.09 -1.74 15.76
C HIS A 132 11.78 -2.44 15.38
N LEU A 133 11.07 -1.95 14.36
CA LEU A 133 9.83 -2.58 13.90
C LEU A 133 10.09 -4.02 13.43
N ILE A 134 11.13 -4.24 12.62
CA ILE A 134 11.49 -5.57 12.11
C ILE A 134 11.81 -6.53 13.25
N THR A 135 12.63 -6.11 14.22
CA THR A 135 13.03 -6.95 15.37
C THR A 135 11.92 -7.18 16.38
N SER A 136 10.83 -6.40 16.34
CA SER A 136 9.66 -6.62 17.20
C SER A 136 8.75 -7.77 16.74
N VAL A 137 8.99 -8.32 15.54
CA VAL A 137 8.27 -9.49 15.04
C VAL A 137 8.77 -10.74 15.78
N CYS A 138 7.99 -11.23 16.74
CA CYS A 138 8.26 -12.51 17.40
C CYS A 138 8.05 -13.67 16.41
N ILE A 139 9.14 -14.25 15.93
CA ILE A 139 9.14 -15.49 15.15
C ILE A 139 8.83 -16.65 16.10
#